data_AF-A0A094ZSX8-F1
#
_entry.id   AF-A0A094ZSX8-F1
#
_cell.length_a   1.000
_cell.length_b   1.000
_cell.length_c   1.000
_cell.angle_alpha   90.00
_cell.angle_beta   90.00
_cell.angle_gamma   90.00
#
_symmetry.space_group_name_H-M   'P 1'
#
loop_
_entity.id
_entity.type
_entity.pdbx_description
1 polymer ?
#
loop_
_entity_poly.entity_id
_entity_poly.type
_entity_poly.pdbx_seq_one_letter_code
_entity_poly.pdbx_strand_id
1 'polypeptide(L)'
;MKQSDFPERFAKPIADFASAGNLAAIPATQAAAGDGTASISLGFPPETFIGRSAGGVPPRGQDMNGFLHRLSAVLQAYQAGMIGQYDATFASHIGGYPAGAVVAGASPGTFWVSMAENNMTTPAANGAAWQNLFAQYLPLAGGKLQGSLAIGNTYSFDATGGYSVLYRLSSVGSDGVLDVYSNVGGTRINVARISADGSISIFGGGHFSENGQRVATQSWANGQFATPAWANAQFATPSWVSSQFAQSSWVSSQFATSAWVNAQFATSAWVSAQFATSSWVNSTFEHAGVCLTTSNYINDFYTNDDRIINLPYGNMMQCFNVQNVSSGRITFPVAFSGAPQSIQVQAVTGGVISHYHCVWEPDAAGFTLNLYGSYNAIYVQAKGKK
;
A
#
# COMPACT_ATOMS: atom_id res chain seq x y z
N MET A 1 49.09 -36.17 5.33
CA MET A 1 49.59 -36.34 3.95
C MET A 1 48.98 -35.25 3.10
N LYS A 2 49.75 -34.59 2.25
CA LYS A 2 49.22 -33.63 1.26
C LYS A 2 48.74 -34.41 0.03
N GLN A 3 47.87 -33.81 -0.78
CA GLN A 3 47.44 -34.40 -2.06
C GLN A 3 48.63 -34.75 -2.97
N SER A 4 49.72 -33.98 -2.88
CA SER A 4 50.98 -34.21 -3.59
C SER A 4 51.73 -35.46 -3.13
N ASP A 5 51.44 -35.97 -1.94
CA ASP A 5 52.15 -37.09 -1.31
C ASP A 5 51.44 -38.43 -1.58
N PHE A 6 50.51 -38.45 -2.54
CA PHE A 6 49.74 -39.64 -2.85
C PHE A 6 50.66 -40.71 -3.47
N PRO A 7 50.61 -41.97 -3.00
CA PRO A 7 51.49 -43.03 -3.49
C PRO A 7 51.21 -43.36 -4.97
N GLU A 8 52.16 -44.06 -5.59
CA GLU A 8 51.98 -44.59 -6.95
C GLU A 8 50.70 -45.42 -7.05
N ARG A 9 49.91 -45.18 -8.10
CA ARG A 9 48.64 -45.85 -8.31
C ARG A 9 48.85 -47.19 -9.00
N PHE A 10 48.02 -48.17 -8.66
CA PHE A 10 47.96 -49.43 -9.39
C PHE A 10 47.37 -49.19 -10.78
N ALA A 11 48.23 -49.06 -11.80
CA ALA A 11 47.80 -49.00 -13.19
C ALA A 11 47.18 -50.34 -13.65
N LYS A 12 47.59 -51.45 -13.03
CA LYS A 12 47.00 -52.79 -13.17
C LYS A 12 47.01 -53.51 -11.82
N PRO A 13 46.08 -54.45 -11.60
CA PRO A 13 46.19 -55.37 -10.47
C PRO A 13 47.50 -56.17 -10.52
N ILE A 14 47.99 -56.58 -9.35
CA ILE A 14 49.12 -57.51 -9.24
C ILE A 14 48.72 -58.83 -9.92
N ALA A 15 49.66 -59.46 -10.63
CA ALA A 15 49.44 -60.72 -11.35
C ALA A 15 48.38 -60.66 -12.49
N ASP A 16 48.05 -59.48 -13.02
CA ASP A 16 47.11 -59.29 -14.15
C ASP A 16 47.47 -60.10 -15.42
N PHE A 17 48.77 -60.37 -15.62
CA PHE A 17 49.28 -61.19 -16.73
C PHE A 17 49.78 -62.56 -16.31
N ALA A 18 49.50 -63.00 -15.08
CA ALA A 18 49.84 -64.36 -14.68
C ALA A 18 49.04 -65.37 -15.51
N SER A 19 49.67 -66.50 -15.87
CA SER A 19 48.94 -67.62 -16.47
C SER A 19 47.88 -68.13 -15.51
N ALA A 20 46.80 -68.73 -16.02
CA ALA A 20 45.67 -69.21 -15.20
C ALA A 20 46.09 -70.17 -14.08
N GLY A 21 47.16 -70.96 -14.24
CA GLY A 21 47.70 -71.83 -13.20
C GLY A 21 48.47 -71.11 -12.09
N ASN A 22 48.85 -69.86 -12.30
CA ASN A 22 49.64 -69.04 -11.38
C ASN A 22 48.80 -67.97 -10.66
N LEU A 23 47.47 -67.96 -10.84
CA LEU A 23 46.54 -67.05 -10.18
C LEU A 23 45.31 -67.84 -9.72
N ALA A 24 45.15 -68.00 -8.41
CA ALA A 24 44.02 -68.72 -7.85
C ALA A 24 42.85 -67.77 -7.54
N ALA A 25 41.63 -68.19 -7.85
CA ALA A 25 40.43 -67.59 -7.29
C ALA A 25 40.27 -68.10 -5.85
N ILE A 26 40.34 -67.20 -4.86
CA ILE A 26 40.31 -67.58 -3.45
C ILE A 26 38.86 -67.87 -3.00
N PRO A 27 38.51 -69.12 -2.64
CA PRO A 27 37.17 -69.49 -2.23
C PRO A 27 36.83 -68.97 -0.82
N ALA A 28 35.54 -68.92 -0.47
CA ALA A 28 35.10 -68.52 0.87
C ALA A 28 35.66 -69.45 1.96
N THR A 29 35.62 -70.76 1.71
CA THR A 29 36.12 -71.82 2.59
C THR A 29 37.08 -72.72 1.82
N GLN A 30 37.97 -73.40 2.55
CA GLN A 30 38.87 -74.39 1.96
C GLN A 30 38.07 -75.58 1.38
N ALA A 31 38.47 -76.09 0.22
CA ALA A 31 37.78 -77.20 -0.44
C ALA A 31 38.08 -78.55 0.24
N ALA A 32 39.34 -78.78 0.64
CA ALA A 32 39.76 -79.96 1.39
C ALA A 32 40.76 -79.55 2.48
N ALA A 33 40.47 -79.89 3.74
CA ALA A 33 41.36 -79.59 4.85
C ALA A 33 42.71 -80.29 4.66
N GLY A 34 43.82 -79.57 4.87
CA GLY A 34 45.18 -80.11 4.77
C GLY A 34 45.78 -80.08 3.36
N ASP A 35 45.06 -79.60 2.34
CA ASP A 35 45.59 -79.48 0.98
C ASP A 35 46.44 -78.21 0.75
N GLY A 36 46.55 -77.35 1.77
CA GLY A 36 47.34 -76.11 1.74
C GLY A 36 46.74 -75.00 0.87
N THR A 37 45.50 -75.14 0.40
CA THR A 37 44.81 -74.10 -0.38
C THR A 37 44.29 -72.98 0.51
N ALA A 38 44.54 -71.74 0.10
CA ALA A 38 44.01 -70.58 0.80
C ALA A 38 42.49 -70.42 0.65
N SER A 39 41.88 -69.77 1.63
CA SER A 39 40.46 -69.36 1.59
C SER A 39 40.25 -68.02 2.28
N ILE A 40 39.09 -67.39 2.09
CA ILE A 40 38.73 -66.16 2.79
C ILE A 40 38.59 -66.40 4.30
N SER A 41 38.04 -67.55 4.71
CA SER A 41 37.85 -67.87 6.13
C SER A 41 39.15 -68.12 6.89
N LEU A 42 40.16 -68.71 6.23
CA LEU A 42 41.41 -69.11 6.90
C LEU A 42 42.63 -68.28 6.49
N GLY A 43 42.55 -67.49 5.42
CA GLY A 43 43.74 -66.96 4.77
C GLY A 43 44.59 -68.11 4.24
N PHE A 44 45.86 -68.13 4.62
CA PHE A 44 46.70 -69.34 4.48
C PHE A 44 46.35 -70.32 5.62
N PRO A 45 46.00 -71.57 5.33
CA PRO A 45 45.51 -72.49 6.35
C PRO A 45 46.64 -73.02 7.26
N PRO A 46 46.34 -73.56 8.46
CA PRO A 46 47.34 -73.90 9.48
C PRO A 46 48.47 -74.82 9.01
N GLU A 47 48.18 -75.77 8.11
CA GLU A 47 49.16 -76.67 7.50
C GLU A 47 50.29 -75.95 6.76
N THR A 48 50.06 -74.70 6.36
CA THR A 48 51.07 -73.87 5.67
C THR A 48 52.08 -73.19 6.60
N PHE A 49 51.81 -73.22 7.90
CA PHE A 49 52.73 -72.72 8.93
C PHE A 49 53.53 -73.85 9.60
N ILE A 50 53.29 -75.10 9.20
CA ILE A 50 54.02 -76.27 9.69
C ILE A 50 55.23 -76.51 8.78
N GLY A 51 56.39 -76.78 9.37
CA GLY A 51 57.59 -77.14 8.61
C GLY A 51 57.35 -78.38 7.74
N ARG A 52 57.92 -78.41 6.54
CA ARG A 52 57.71 -79.53 5.60
C ARG A 52 58.17 -80.88 6.17
N SER A 53 59.19 -80.88 7.03
CA SER A 53 59.67 -82.07 7.76
C SER A 53 58.67 -82.62 8.79
N ALA A 54 57.71 -81.80 9.21
CA ALA A 54 56.64 -82.16 10.15
C ALA A 54 55.29 -82.37 9.43
N GLY A 55 55.29 -82.54 8.11
CA GLY A 55 54.08 -82.81 7.31
C GLY A 55 53.31 -81.57 6.84
N GLY A 56 53.89 -80.37 6.97
CA GLY A 56 53.27 -79.15 6.46
C GLY A 56 53.31 -79.00 4.92
N VAL A 57 52.40 -78.18 4.39
CA VAL A 57 52.25 -77.90 2.96
C VAL A 57 52.61 -76.43 2.70
N PRO A 58 53.67 -76.09 1.96
CA PRO A 58 54.05 -74.70 1.75
C PRO A 58 52.91 -73.85 1.12
N PRO A 59 52.79 -72.56 1.49
CA PRO A 59 51.86 -71.65 0.84
C PRO A 59 52.02 -71.64 -0.68
N ARG A 60 50.91 -71.74 -1.42
CA ARG A 60 50.94 -71.75 -2.88
C ARG A 60 51.14 -70.33 -3.41
N GLY A 61 52.10 -70.14 -4.32
CA GLY A 61 52.35 -68.83 -4.94
C GLY A 61 51.14 -68.28 -5.71
N GLN A 62 50.34 -69.17 -6.32
CA GLN A 62 49.07 -68.81 -6.98
C GLN A 62 48.03 -68.22 -6.00
N ASP A 63 48.03 -68.65 -4.75
CA ASP A 63 47.08 -68.18 -3.74
C ASP A 63 47.49 -66.81 -3.21
N MET A 64 48.81 -66.60 -3.03
CA MET A 64 49.37 -65.27 -2.77
C MET A 64 49.02 -64.30 -3.90
N ASN A 65 49.23 -64.71 -5.15
CA ASN A 65 48.83 -63.92 -6.31
C ASN A 65 47.32 -63.63 -6.30
N GLY A 66 46.48 -64.60 -5.93
CA GLY A 66 45.03 -64.43 -5.79
C GLY A 66 44.64 -63.32 -4.80
N PHE A 67 45.21 -63.34 -3.59
CA PHE A 67 44.97 -62.28 -2.60
C PHE A 67 45.49 -60.91 -3.05
N LEU A 68 46.73 -60.86 -3.56
CA LEU A 68 47.34 -59.62 -4.02
C LEU A 68 46.56 -59.02 -5.19
N HIS A 69 46.12 -59.84 -6.13
CA HIS A 69 45.28 -59.43 -7.25
C HIS A 69 43.96 -58.84 -6.75
N ARG A 70 43.25 -59.54 -5.85
CA ARG A 70 41.99 -59.06 -5.27
C ARG A 70 42.14 -57.72 -4.54
N LEU A 71 43.16 -57.57 -3.70
CA LEU A 71 43.40 -56.34 -2.95
C LEU A 71 43.81 -55.18 -3.87
N SER A 72 44.74 -55.41 -4.80
CA SER A 72 45.20 -54.38 -5.74
C SER A 72 44.10 -53.95 -6.72
N ALA A 73 43.19 -54.85 -7.12
CA ALA A 73 42.02 -54.51 -7.93
C ALA A 73 41.05 -53.58 -7.18
N VAL A 74 40.78 -53.86 -5.90
CA VAL A 74 39.94 -52.97 -5.06
C VAL A 74 40.63 -51.62 -4.87
N LEU A 75 41.93 -51.61 -4.56
CA LEU A 75 42.71 -50.38 -4.40
C LEU A 75 42.74 -49.55 -5.68
N GLN A 76 42.90 -50.19 -6.85
CA GLN A 76 42.85 -49.51 -8.14
C GLN A 76 41.54 -48.74 -8.33
N ALA A 77 40.40 -49.36 -8.02
CA ALA A 77 39.09 -48.70 -8.13
C ALA A 77 38.99 -47.47 -7.22
N TYR A 78 39.40 -47.57 -5.95
CA TYR A 78 39.37 -46.44 -5.02
C TYR A 78 40.38 -45.35 -5.37
N GLN A 79 41.56 -45.72 -5.88
CA GLN A 79 42.57 -44.76 -6.37
C GLN A 79 42.09 -43.99 -7.60
N ALA A 80 41.18 -44.56 -8.39
CA ALA A 80 40.48 -43.88 -9.48
C ALA A 80 39.32 -42.97 -9.00
N GLY A 81 39.02 -42.97 -7.69
CA GLY A 81 37.94 -42.17 -7.09
C GLY A 81 36.57 -42.83 -7.13
N MET A 82 36.49 -44.14 -7.38
CA MET A 82 35.22 -44.86 -7.40
C MET A 82 34.63 -44.98 -5.99
N ILE A 83 33.31 -44.80 -5.90
CA ILE A 83 32.51 -45.12 -4.72
C ILE A 83 31.67 -46.36 -5.07
N GLY A 84 31.67 -47.36 -4.19
CA GLY A 84 30.93 -48.61 -4.41
C GLY A 84 29.43 -48.37 -4.52
N GLN A 85 28.77 -49.09 -5.42
CA GLN A 85 27.30 -49.10 -5.48
C GLN A 85 26.71 -49.85 -4.30
N TYR A 86 25.44 -49.59 -3.98
CA TYR A 86 24.71 -50.42 -3.03
C TYR A 86 24.66 -51.87 -3.54
N ASP A 87 25.05 -52.81 -2.67
CA ASP A 87 24.98 -54.24 -2.92
C ASP A 87 24.24 -54.90 -1.76
N ALA A 88 23.07 -55.47 -2.05
CA ALA A 88 22.22 -56.12 -1.06
C ALA A 88 22.88 -57.37 -0.45
N THR A 89 23.67 -58.09 -1.25
CA THR A 89 24.43 -59.26 -0.78
C THR A 89 25.52 -58.80 0.18
N PHE A 90 26.28 -57.77 -0.18
CA PHE A 90 27.27 -57.19 0.72
C PHE A 90 26.64 -56.69 2.02
N ALA A 91 25.55 -55.92 1.92
CA ALA A 91 24.80 -55.45 3.08
C ALA A 91 24.42 -56.60 4.03
N SER A 92 23.89 -57.71 3.49
CA SER A 92 23.55 -58.86 4.33
C SER A 92 24.76 -59.49 5.05
N HIS A 93 25.95 -59.47 4.42
CA HIS A 93 27.16 -60.04 5.01
C HIS A 93 27.75 -59.15 6.12
N ILE A 94 27.57 -57.83 6.02
CA ILE A 94 28.10 -56.87 7.02
C ILE A 94 27.08 -56.44 8.07
N GLY A 95 25.82 -56.93 8.00
CA GLY A 95 24.75 -56.52 8.90
C GLY A 95 24.07 -55.20 8.52
N GLY A 96 24.24 -54.75 7.28
CA GLY A 96 23.70 -53.51 6.73
C GLY A 96 24.73 -52.38 6.67
N TYR A 97 24.45 -51.36 5.86
CA TYR A 97 25.32 -50.19 5.79
C TYR A 97 25.14 -49.31 7.04
N PRO A 98 26.22 -48.85 7.70
CA PRO A 98 26.11 -47.99 8.88
C PRO A 98 25.57 -46.59 8.52
N ALA A 99 25.14 -45.81 9.52
CA ALA A 99 24.70 -44.44 9.26
C ALA A 99 25.87 -43.59 8.74
N GLY A 100 25.60 -42.71 7.77
CA GLY A 100 26.61 -41.91 7.11
C GLY A 100 27.42 -42.63 6.02
N ALA A 101 27.22 -43.94 5.80
CA ALA A 101 27.82 -44.64 4.67
C ALA A 101 27.38 -44.02 3.34
N VAL A 102 28.32 -43.87 2.40
CA VAL A 102 28.04 -43.33 1.06
C VAL A 102 28.15 -44.43 0.02
N VAL A 103 27.13 -44.54 -0.82
CA VAL A 103 27.09 -45.46 -1.97
C VAL A 103 26.78 -44.71 -3.25
N ALA A 104 27.35 -45.17 -4.37
CA ALA A 104 26.96 -44.70 -5.69
C ALA A 104 25.59 -45.28 -6.08
N GLY A 105 24.80 -44.50 -6.81
CA GLY A 105 23.57 -44.95 -7.46
C GLY A 105 23.85 -45.71 -8.76
N ALA A 106 22.79 -46.28 -9.34
CA ALA A 106 22.86 -46.95 -10.64
C ALA A 106 23.20 -45.99 -11.79
N SER A 107 22.83 -44.71 -11.65
CA SER A 107 23.14 -43.65 -12.63
C SER A 107 24.39 -42.86 -12.20
N PRO A 108 25.38 -42.65 -13.10
CA PRO A 108 26.55 -41.83 -12.81
C PRO A 108 26.18 -40.45 -12.25
N GLY A 109 26.91 -40.00 -11.24
CA GLY A 109 26.65 -38.72 -10.55
C GLY A 109 25.61 -38.77 -9.44
N THR A 110 24.92 -39.91 -9.27
CA THR A 110 24.00 -40.12 -8.14
C THR A 110 24.76 -40.74 -6.97
N PHE A 111 24.65 -40.16 -5.79
CA PHE A 111 25.22 -40.71 -4.56
C PHE A 111 24.20 -40.63 -3.44
N TRP A 112 24.23 -41.62 -2.56
CA TRP A 112 23.30 -41.76 -1.46
C TRP A 112 24.05 -41.90 -0.15
N VAL A 113 23.56 -41.22 0.88
CA VAL A 113 24.04 -41.29 2.26
C VAL A 113 23.03 -42.09 3.06
N SER A 114 23.50 -43.09 3.81
CA SER A 114 22.65 -43.88 4.71
C SER A 114 22.21 -43.03 5.90
N MET A 115 20.92 -43.04 6.19
CA MET A 115 20.29 -42.29 7.28
C MET A 115 20.02 -43.14 8.53
N ALA A 116 20.39 -44.42 8.51
CA ALA A 116 20.19 -45.35 9.61
C ALA A 116 21.38 -46.30 9.77
N GLU A 117 21.57 -46.78 10.99
CA GLU A 117 22.47 -47.91 11.26
C GLU A 117 21.90 -49.20 10.66
N ASN A 118 22.79 -50.13 10.29
CA ASN A 118 22.41 -51.45 9.77
C ASN A 118 21.40 -51.36 8.60
N ASN A 119 21.56 -50.36 7.74
CA ASN A 119 20.62 -50.06 6.68
C ASN A 119 20.67 -51.12 5.58
N MET A 120 19.59 -51.90 5.49
CA MET A 120 19.39 -52.96 4.50
C MET A 120 18.56 -52.51 3.30
N THR A 121 17.94 -51.33 3.35
CA THR A 121 17.01 -50.87 2.31
C THR A 121 17.77 -50.47 1.05
N THR A 122 17.13 -50.58 -0.12
CA THR A 122 17.73 -50.15 -1.39
C THR A 122 17.58 -48.62 -1.55
N PRO A 123 18.65 -47.89 -1.91
CA PRO A 123 18.56 -46.46 -2.18
C PRO A 123 17.49 -46.12 -3.22
N ALA A 124 16.83 -44.97 -3.08
CA ALA A 124 15.71 -44.49 -3.89
C ALA A 124 14.37 -45.28 -3.77
N ALA A 125 14.33 -46.41 -3.05
CA ALA A 125 13.06 -47.09 -2.78
C ALA A 125 12.18 -46.27 -1.81
N ASN A 126 10.86 -46.41 -1.92
CA ASN A 126 9.94 -45.71 -1.03
C ASN A 126 10.13 -46.17 0.43
N GLY A 127 10.24 -45.23 1.36
CA GLY A 127 10.52 -45.50 2.77
C GLY A 127 11.95 -45.97 3.07
N ALA A 128 12.84 -45.98 2.09
CA ALA A 128 14.24 -46.33 2.30
C ALA A 128 14.97 -45.23 3.08
N ALA A 129 15.83 -45.64 4.01
CA ALA A 129 16.57 -44.72 4.87
C ALA A 129 17.83 -44.17 4.14
N TRP A 130 17.64 -43.59 2.96
CA TRP A 130 18.72 -43.03 2.15
C TRP A 130 18.40 -41.59 1.73
N GLN A 131 19.40 -40.72 1.82
CA GLN A 131 19.31 -39.35 1.33
C GLN A 131 20.26 -39.18 0.15
N ASN A 132 19.80 -38.58 -0.95
CA ASN A 132 20.71 -38.22 -2.03
C ASN A 132 21.71 -37.16 -1.51
N LEU A 133 23.01 -37.42 -1.68
CA LEU A 133 24.11 -36.61 -1.15
C LEU A 133 24.02 -35.15 -1.60
N PHE A 134 23.44 -34.90 -2.77
CA PHE A 134 23.29 -33.57 -3.36
C PHE A 134 21.88 -32.99 -3.26
N ALA A 135 20.95 -33.66 -2.58
CA ALA A 135 19.53 -33.27 -2.52
C ALA A 135 19.29 -31.83 -2.01
N GLN A 136 20.18 -31.31 -1.18
CA GLN A 136 20.05 -30.01 -0.52
C GLN A 136 21.00 -28.95 -1.09
N TYR A 137 21.67 -29.24 -2.21
CA TYR A 137 22.59 -28.29 -2.85
C TYR A 137 22.00 -27.75 -4.15
N LEU A 138 22.15 -26.44 -4.35
CA LEU A 138 21.85 -25.79 -5.62
C LEU A 138 22.95 -26.12 -6.65
N PRO A 139 22.62 -26.51 -7.89
CA PRO A 139 23.62 -26.69 -8.94
C PRO A 139 24.40 -25.39 -9.21
N LEU A 140 25.72 -25.48 -9.32
CA LEU A 140 26.63 -24.34 -9.51
C LEU A 140 26.39 -23.56 -10.81
N ALA A 141 25.86 -24.22 -11.86
CA ALA A 141 25.58 -23.61 -13.16
C ALA A 141 24.23 -22.86 -13.22
N GLY A 142 23.54 -22.75 -12.08
CA GLY A 142 22.13 -22.36 -12.07
C GLY A 142 21.24 -23.53 -12.49
N GLY A 143 20.11 -23.67 -11.81
CA GLY A 143 19.11 -24.69 -12.08
C GLY A 143 17.72 -24.10 -11.94
N LYS A 144 16.72 -24.74 -12.56
CA LYS A 144 15.33 -24.46 -12.23
C LYS A 144 15.03 -25.10 -10.88
N LEU A 145 14.73 -24.28 -9.90
CA LEU A 145 14.16 -24.74 -8.64
C LEU A 145 12.71 -25.13 -8.89
N GLN A 146 12.38 -26.40 -8.65
CA GLN A 146 11.00 -26.86 -8.58
C GLN A 146 10.62 -26.89 -7.10
N GLY A 147 9.63 -26.09 -6.70
CA GLY A 147 9.19 -25.92 -5.31
C GLY A 147 9.51 -24.55 -4.73
N SER A 148 9.66 -24.47 -3.40
CA SER A 148 9.92 -23.23 -2.68
C SER A 148 11.42 -23.01 -2.39
N LEU A 149 12.00 -21.86 -2.77
CA LEU A 149 13.33 -21.43 -2.32
C LEU A 149 13.18 -20.35 -1.25
N ALA A 150 13.52 -20.67 -0.02
CA ALA A 150 13.65 -19.70 1.07
C ALA A 150 15.11 -19.27 1.24
N ILE A 151 15.42 -17.99 1.09
CA ILE A 151 16.72 -17.41 1.43
C ILE A 151 16.61 -16.80 2.83
N GLY A 152 16.89 -17.63 3.84
CA GLY A 152 16.69 -17.26 5.25
C GLY A 152 15.22 -16.89 5.55
N ASN A 153 15.03 -15.93 6.46
CA ASN A 153 13.71 -15.45 6.87
C ASN A 153 13.15 -14.31 5.99
N THR A 154 13.75 -14.05 4.81
CA THR A 154 13.59 -12.76 4.11
C THR A 154 12.98 -12.87 2.72
N TYR A 155 13.02 -14.05 2.09
CA TYR A 155 12.68 -14.17 0.67
C TYR A 155 12.27 -15.59 0.31
N SER A 156 11.06 -15.79 -0.23
CA SER A 156 10.53 -17.11 -0.61
C SER A 156 9.90 -17.11 -2.00
N PHE A 157 10.51 -17.78 -2.98
CA PHE A 157 9.82 -18.05 -4.24
C PHE A 157 9.06 -19.36 -4.12
N ASP A 158 7.73 -19.39 -4.22
CA ASP A 158 6.94 -20.63 -4.23
C ASP A 158 6.40 -20.92 -5.65
N ALA A 159 6.98 -21.92 -6.31
CA ALA A 159 6.53 -22.32 -7.64
C ALA A 159 5.20 -23.09 -7.64
N THR A 160 4.71 -23.53 -6.48
CA THR A 160 3.54 -24.44 -6.38
C THR A 160 2.22 -23.75 -6.74
N GLY A 161 2.15 -22.42 -6.58
CA GLY A 161 1.00 -21.60 -6.96
C GLY A 161 1.17 -20.75 -8.21
N GLY A 162 2.36 -20.72 -8.82
CA GLY A 162 2.67 -19.83 -9.95
C GLY A 162 2.87 -18.35 -9.56
N TYR A 163 3.08 -18.04 -8.28
CA TYR A 163 3.29 -16.68 -7.78
C TYR A 163 4.63 -16.54 -7.05
N SER A 164 5.37 -15.46 -7.30
CA SER A 164 6.52 -15.08 -6.48
C SER A 164 6.05 -14.32 -5.23
N VAL A 165 6.37 -14.80 -4.03
CA VAL A 165 6.01 -14.12 -2.77
C VAL A 165 7.21 -13.37 -2.20
N LEU A 166 7.07 -12.06 -2.07
CA LEU A 166 8.04 -11.21 -1.37
C LEU A 166 7.53 -11.00 0.04
N TYR A 167 8.09 -11.71 1.01
CA TYR A 167 7.67 -11.63 2.40
C TYR A 167 8.86 -11.35 3.31
N ARG A 168 8.76 -10.30 4.12
CA ARG A 168 9.74 -9.92 5.12
C ARG A 168 9.07 -9.95 6.50
N LEU A 169 9.65 -10.66 7.46
CA LEU A 169 9.25 -10.55 8.86
C LEU A 169 9.81 -9.23 9.43
N SER A 170 9.04 -8.15 9.39
CA SER A 170 9.37 -6.89 10.08
C SER A 170 8.13 -6.29 10.73
N SER A 171 8.31 -5.72 11.92
CA SER A 171 7.29 -4.93 12.62
C SER A 171 7.44 -3.43 12.38
N VAL A 172 8.40 -3.01 11.55
CA VAL A 172 8.68 -1.60 11.24
C VAL A 172 8.11 -1.28 9.85
N GLY A 173 7.12 -0.38 9.79
CA GLY A 173 6.40 -0.06 8.56
C GLY A 173 7.29 0.45 7.42
N SER A 174 8.38 1.16 7.71
CA SER A 174 9.30 1.75 6.73
C SER A 174 10.31 0.77 6.12
N ASP A 175 10.37 -0.47 6.61
CA ASP A 175 11.25 -1.49 6.07
C ASP A 175 10.79 -1.88 4.66
N GLY A 176 11.72 -1.96 3.72
CA GLY A 176 11.43 -2.43 2.36
C GLY A 176 11.16 -3.93 2.32
N VAL A 177 10.00 -4.31 1.79
CA VAL A 177 9.68 -5.66 1.33
C VAL A 177 10.31 -5.90 -0.05
N LEU A 178 10.30 -4.88 -0.91
CA LEU A 178 11.02 -4.85 -2.18
C LEU A 178 11.76 -3.53 -2.32
N ASP A 179 13.06 -3.58 -2.60
CA ASP A 179 13.89 -2.42 -2.89
C ASP A 179 14.52 -2.54 -4.27
N VAL A 180 14.36 -1.50 -5.10
CA VAL A 180 14.93 -1.41 -6.45
C VAL A 180 16.04 -0.38 -6.43
N TYR A 181 17.25 -0.80 -6.78
CA TYR A 181 18.43 0.07 -6.82
C TYR A 181 18.87 0.37 -8.25
N SER A 182 19.41 1.56 -8.47
CA SER A 182 19.99 2.00 -9.74
C SER A 182 21.33 2.70 -9.52
N ASN A 183 22.14 2.77 -10.58
CA ASN A 183 23.35 3.58 -10.61
C ASN A 183 23.12 5.00 -11.19
N VAL A 184 21.88 5.33 -11.57
CA VAL A 184 21.54 6.67 -12.06
C VAL A 184 21.57 7.65 -10.90
N GLY A 185 22.44 8.66 -10.97
CA GLY A 185 22.60 9.68 -9.92
C GLY A 185 23.51 9.30 -8.75
N GLY A 186 24.13 8.10 -8.77
CA GLY A 186 25.07 7.63 -7.75
C GLY A 186 25.18 6.10 -7.73
N THR A 187 26.13 5.51 -7.00
CA THR A 187 26.28 4.04 -6.93
C THR A 187 25.22 3.42 -6.02
N ARG A 188 24.42 2.48 -6.56
CA ARG A 188 23.40 1.71 -5.81
C ARG A 188 22.46 2.60 -4.99
N ILE A 189 21.89 3.61 -5.62
CA ILE A 189 20.85 4.46 -5.01
C ILE A 189 19.50 3.75 -5.11
N ASN A 190 18.73 3.75 -4.02
CA ASN A 190 17.37 3.22 -4.03
C ASN A 190 16.49 4.16 -4.87
N VAL A 191 15.83 3.61 -5.89
CA VAL A 191 14.96 4.37 -6.81
C VAL A 191 13.48 4.02 -6.63
N ALA A 192 13.15 2.87 -6.04
CA ALA A 192 11.78 2.52 -5.69
C ALA A 192 11.72 1.48 -4.56
N ARG A 193 10.73 1.62 -3.67
CA ARG A 193 10.48 0.72 -2.54
C ARG A 193 9.01 0.34 -2.45
N ILE A 194 8.74 -0.93 -2.14
CA ILE A 194 7.49 -1.37 -1.52
C ILE A 194 7.81 -1.64 -0.05
N SER A 195 7.14 -0.95 0.85
CA SER A 195 7.36 -1.02 2.30
C SER A 195 6.49 -2.09 2.96
N ALA A 196 6.80 -2.47 4.21
CA ALA A 196 6.06 -3.46 4.98
C ALA A 196 4.62 -3.03 5.32
N ASP A 197 4.36 -1.73 5.40
CA ASP A 197 3.02 -1.17 5.52
C ASP A 197 2.22 -1.13 4.20
N GLY A 198 2.79 -1.63 3.10
CA GLY A 198 2.19 -1.64 1.77
C GLY A 198 2.39 -0.34 0.98
N SER A 199 3.08 0.66 1.54
CA SER A 199 3.37 1.90 0.80
C SER A 199 4.33 1.65 -0.37
N ILE A 200 4.09 2.34 -1.49
CA ILE A 200 4.95 2.32 -2.67
C ILE A 200 5.60 3.69 -2.79
N SER A 201 6.93 3.72 -2.67
CA SER A 201 7.74 4.94 -2.78
C SER A 201 8.55 4.92 -4.07
N ILE A 202 8.59 6.05 -4.78
CA ILE A 202 9.53 6.30 -5.87
C ILE A 202 10.46 7.42 -5.42
N PHE A 203 11.77 7.19 -5.45
CA PHE A 203 12.76 8.15 -4.98
C PHE A 203 13.32 9.00 -6.13
N GLY A 204 13.74 10.23 -5.83
CA GLY A 204 14.28 11.17 -6.81
C GLY A 204 13.21 11.75 -7.74
N GLY A 205 13.53 11.89 -9.03
CA GLY A 205 12.63 12.46 -10.05
C GLY A 205 11.75 11.45 -10.80
N GLY A 206 11.59 10.24 -10.26
CA GLY A 206 10.77 9.19 -10.88
C GLY A 206 9.28 9.56 -10.94
N HIS A 207 8.53 8.93 -11.84
CA HIS A 207 7.11 9.21 -12.08
C HIS A 207 6.36 7.94 -12.48
N PHE A 208 5.05 7.89 -12.22
CA PHE A 208 4.16 6.89 -12.79
C PHE A 208 3.73 7.33 -14.20
N SER A 209 3.73 6.41 -15.17
CA SER A 209 3.29 6.69 -16.55
C SER A 209 2.41 5.58 -17.13
N GLU A 210 1.49 5.97 -18.01
CA GLU A 210 0.64 5.08 -18.80
C GLU A 210 0.68 5.56 -20.26
N ASN A 211 0.91 4.67 -21.22
CA ASN A 211 1.02 5.01 -22.65
C ASN A 211 1.99 6.18 -22.95
N GLY A 212 3.10 6.24 -22.19
CA GLY A 212 4.12 7.29 -22.32
C GLY A 212 3.74 8.64 -21.70
N GLN A 213 2.53 8.79 -21.14
CA GLN A 213 2.07 9.98 -20.44
C GLN A 213 2.23 9.80 -18.93
N ARG A 214 2.61 10.86 -18.20
CA ARG A 214 2.76 10.80 -16.74
C ARG A 214 1.38 10.86 -16.08
N VAL A 215 1.02 9.85 -15.28
CA VAL A 215 -0.33 9.68 -14.70
C VAL A 215 -0.42 10.06 -13.22
N ALA A 216 0.71 10.34 -12.58
CA ALA A 216 0.74 10.91 -11.23
C ALA A 216 1.92 11.88 -11.15
N THR A 217 1.73 13.08 -11.69
CA THR A 217 2.69 14.17 -11.53
C THR A 217 2.36 14.97 -10.28
N GLN A 218 3.34 15.65 -9.70
CA GLN A 218 3.09 16.65 -8.66
C GLN A 218 2.12 17.75 -9.14
N SER A 219 2.02 17.95 -10.47
CA SER A 219 1.05 18.83 -11.10
C SER A 219 -0.37 18.25 -11.24
N TRP A 220 -0.58 16.94 -11.12
CA TRP A 220 -1.93 16.34 -11.07
C TRP A 220 -2.65 16.74 -9.78
N ALA A 221 -1.94 16.71 -8.65
CA ALA A 221 -2.45 17.18 -7.36
C ALA A 221 -2.72 18.70 -7.35
N ASN A 222 -1.94 19.50 -8.07
CA ASN A 222 -2.09 20.97 -8.10
C ASN A 222 -2.96 21.51 -9.24
N GLY A 223 -3.20 20.75 -10.31
CA GLY A 223 -3.84 21.27 -11.53
C GLY A 223 -5.20 20.67 -11.86
N GLN A 224 -5.43 19.38 -11.60
CA GLN A 224 -6.70 18.71 -11.95
C GLN A 224 -7.64 18.51 -10.75
N PHE A 225 -7.12 18.47 -9.52
CA PHE A 225 -7.95 18.54 -8.30
C PHE A 225 -8.29 19.97 -7.88
N ALA A 226 -7.65 20.98 -8.48
CA ALA A 226 -7.86 22.40 -8.18
C ALA A 226 -8.65 23.15 -9.27
N THR A 227 -9.38 22.44 -10.14
CA THR A 227 -10.41 23.10 -10.97
C THR A 227 -11.78 22.95 -10.29
N PRO A 228 -12.51 24.06 -10.02
CA PRO A 228 -13.77 24.01 -9.27
C PRO A 228 -14.86 23.10 -9.86
N ALA A 229 -14.75 22.73 -11.13
CA ALA A 229 -15.77 21.93 -11.82
C ALA A 229 -15.76 20.43 -11.45
N TRP A 230 -14.61 19.88 -11.02
CA TRP A 230 -14.47 18.43 -10.75
C TRP A 230 -14.55 18.06 -9.27
N ALA A 231 -14.46 19.05 -8.38
CA ALA A 231 -14.74 18.87 -6.95
C ALA A 231 -16.25 18.82 -6.63
N ASN A 232 -17.10 18.63 -7.65
CA ASN A 232 -18.53 18.51 -7.45
C ASN A 232 -18.91 17.05 -7.17
N ALA A 233 -19.18 16.78 -5.89
CA ALA A 233 -20.10 15.76 -5.39
C ALA A 233 -19.72 14.25 -5.35
N GLN A 234 -18.56 13.77 -5.83
CA GLN A 234 -18.34 12.29 -5.81
C GLN A 234 -17.08 11.72 -5.13
N PHE A 235 -16.12 12.52 -4.62
CA PHE A 235 -14.87 11.96 -4.07
C PHE A 235 -14.43 12.44 -2.67
N ALA A 236 -15.20 13.30 -2.00
CA ALA A 236 -14.87 13.72 -0.63
C ALA A 236 -15.61 12.85 0.40
N THR A 237 -15.14 11.62 0.62
CA THR A 237 -15.47 10.90 1.86
C THR A 237 -14.61 11.43 3.03
N PRO A 238 -15.16 11.63 4.24
CA PRO A 238 -14.48 12.36 5.35
C PRO A 238 -13.13 11.81 5.84
N SER A 239 -12.71 10.64 5.39
CA SER A 239 -11.53 9.93 5.91
C SER A 239 -10.18 10.42 5.37
N TRP A 240 -10.14 11.28 4.34
CA TRP A 240 -8.90 11.65 3.65
C TRP A 240 -8.29 12.99 4.05
N VAL A 241 -8.94 13.77 4.92
CA VAL A 241 -8.37 15.04 5.43
C VAL A 241 -7.84 14.84 6.85
N SER A 242 -6.91 13.90 7.02
CA SER A 242 -6.15 13.78 8.27
C SER A 242 -4.85 14.58 8.19
N SER A 243 -4.82 15.70 8.93
CA SER A 243 -3.65 16.30 9.58
C SER A 243 -2.39 16.69 8.78
N GLN A 244 -2.26 16.47 7.47
CA GLN A 244 -1.01 16.76 6.74
C GLN A 244 -1.02 17.94 5.75
N PHE A 245 -2.16 18.60 5.50
CA PHE A 245 -2.25 19.63 4.45
C PHE A 245 -2.47 21.08 4.91
N ALA A 246 -2.36 21.37 6.20
CA ALA A 246 -2.39 22.75 6.69
C ALA A 246 -1.19 23.03 7.58
N GLN A 247 -0.03 23.29 6.97
CA GLN A 247 1.00 24.07 7.67
C GLN A 247 0.51 25.52 7.74
N SER A 248 0.55 26.07 8.95
CA SER A 248 0.03 27.39 9.39
C SER A 248 0.61 28.61 8.68
N SER A 249 1.45 28.43 7.66
CA SER A 249 2.13 29.50 6.92
C SER A 249 1.50 29.82 5.56
N TRP A 250 0.48 29.08 5.09
CA TRP A 250 -0.12 29.26 3.77
C TRP A 250 -1.39 30.12 3.74
N VAL A 251 -1.85 30.64 4.88
CA VAL A 251 -3.01 31.56 4.91
C VAL A 251 -2.53 33.00 4.90
N SER A 252 -1.83 33.40 3.84
CA SER A 252 -1.62 34.83 3.53
C SER A 252 -2.79 35.35 2.70
N SER A 253 -3.73 35.98 3.40
CA SER A 253 -4.54 37.17 3.01
C SER A 253 -5.12 37.35 1.59
N GLN A 254 -5.11 36.39 0.66
CA GLN A 254 -5.57 36.63 -0.73
C GLN A 254 -6.54 35.61 -1.34
N PHE A 255 -6.98 34.58 -0.62
CA PHE A 255 -7.81 33.50 -1.20
C PHE A 255 -9.26 33.45 -0.70
N ALA A 256 -9.95 34.59 -0.69
CA ALA A 256 -11.41 34.60 -0.57
C ALA A 256 -12.02 35.55 -1.60
N THR A 257 -12.15 35.08 -2.85
CA THR A 257 -13.14 35.65 -3.76
C THR A 257 -14.50 35.03 -3.47
N SER A 258 -15.55 35.83 -3.60
CA SER A 258 -16.94 35.60 -3.17
C SER A 258 -17.64 34.34 -3.73
N ALA A 259 -16.98 33.55 -4.57
CA ALA A 259 -17.51 32.30 -5.11
C ALA A 259 -17.32 31.08 -4.17
N TRP A 260 -16.52 31.20 -3.11
CA TRP A 260 -16.10 30.05 -2.28
C TRP A 260 -17.06 29.64 -1.15
N VAL A 261 -18.07 30.44 -0.82
CA VAL A 261 -18.97 30.14 0.31
C VAL A 261 -20.38 29.85 -0.20
N ASN A 262 -20.53 28.74 -0.94
CA ASN A 262 -21.85 28.21 -1.26
C ASN A 262 -22.22 27.09 -0.28
N ALA A 263 -22.96 27.48 0.75
CA ALA A 263 -24.01 26.76 1.50
C ALA A 263 -23.86 25.31 2.00
N GLN A 264 -22.72 24.60 1.86
CA GLN A 264 -22.69 23.15 2.19
C GLN A 264 -21.60 22.69 3.17
N PHE A 265 -20.70 23.56 3.66
CA PHE A 265 -19.48 23.11 4.36
C PHE A 265 -19.32 23.47 5.84
N ALA A 266 -20.37 23.95 6.52
CA ALA A 266 -20.30 24.14 7.97
C ALA A 266 -20.95 22.96 8.71
N THR A 267 -20.28 21.82 8.77
CA THR A 267 -20.57 20.82 9.82
C THR A 267 -19.88 21.25 11.11
N SER A 268 -20.56 21.07 12.24
CA SER A 268 -20.26 21.60 13.58
C SER A 268 -18.90 21.20 14.20
N ALA A 269 -18.03 20.50 13.46
CA ALA A 269 -16.69 20.11 13.90
C ALA A 269 -15.59 21.13 13.58
N TRP A 270 -15.87 22.16 12.76
CA TRP A 270 -14.87 23.13 12.30
C TRP A 270 -14.81 24.46 13.06
N VAL A 271 -15.63 24.62 14.11
CA VAL A 271 -15.62 25.85 14.91
C VAL A 271 -14.61 25.74 16.05
N SER A 272 -13.32 25.69 15.71
CA SER A 272 -12.26 25.86 16.70
C SER A 272 -11.99 27.36 16.91
N ALA A 273 -12.58 27.89 17.99
CA ALA A 273 -12.13 28.99 18.85
C ALA A 273 -11.69 30.37 18.27
N GLN A 274 -11.60 30.63 16.97
CA GLN A 274 -11.23 31.99 16.49
C GLN A 274 -12.02 32.58 15.33
N PHE A 275 -12.96 31.88 14.68
CA PHE A 275 -13.61 32.44 13.48
C PHE A 275 -15.12 32.28 13.32
N ALA A 276 -15.87 31.82 14.33
CA ALA A 276 -17.32 31.93 14.30
C ALA A 276 -17.90 31.92 15.72
N THR A 277 -18.12 33.09 16.29
CA THR A 277 -19.21 33.21 17.27
C THR A 277 -20.52 33.07 16.49
N SER A 278 -21.52 32.46 17.11
CA SER A 278 -22.82 32.04 16.54
C SER A 278 -23.70 33.16 15.95
N SER A 279 -23.14 34.36 15.76
CA SER A 279 -23.81 35.56 15.24
C SER A 279 -23.59 35.85 13.75
N TRP A 280 -22.98 34.92 12.99
CA TRP A 280 -22.53 35.18 11.60
C TRP A 280 -23.27 34.43 10.49
N VAL A 281 -24.44 33.85 10.79
CA VAL A 281 -25.17 33.02 9.81
C VAL A 281 -26.59 33.56 9.54
N ASN A 282 -26.68 34.78 9.00
CA ASN A 282 -27.78 35.15 8.09
C ASN A 282 -27.42 36.32 7.16
N SER A 283 -26.91 35.99 5.97
CA SER A 283 -27.18 36.66 4.68
C SER A 283 -27.16 38.19 4.55
N THR A 284 -26.52 38.97 5.42
CA THR A 284 -26.22 40.40 5.16
C THR A 284 -25.12 40.88 6.09
N PHE A 285 -23.97 41.26 5.54
CA PHE A 285 -22.88 41.87 6.30
C PHE A 285 -23.32 43.28 6.73
N GLU A 286 -23.64 43.49 8.02
CA GLU A 286 -23.60 44.83 8.65
C GLU A 286 -23.74 44.76 10.18
N HIS A 287 -23.20 45.77 10.88
CA HIS A 287 -22.91 45.80 12.32
C HIS A 287 -24.13 45.45 13.22
N ALA A 288 -23.94 44.48 14.12
CA ALA A 288 -24.94 44.11 15.12
C ALA A 288 -25.24 45.27 16.10
N GLY A 289 -26.51 45.68 16.17
CA GLY A 289 -27.00 46.70 17.12
C GLY A 289 -27.74 47.89 16.52
N VAL A 290 -27.76 48.05 15.19
CA VAL A 290 -28.46 49.16 14.48
C VAL A 290 -29.54 48.63 13.51
N CYS A 291 -29.84 47.33 13.54
CA CYS A 291 -30.77 46.71 12.60
C CYS A 291 -32.25 46.96 12.97
N LEU A 292 -33.00 47.50 12.00
CA LEU A 292 -34.46 47.45 11.99
C LEU A 292 -34.88 45.98 11.90
N THR A 293 -35.63 45.48 12.89
CA THR A 293 -36.19 44.12 12.83
C THR A 293 -37.11 43.99 11.62
N THR A 294 -37.30 42.78 11.09
CA THR A 294 -38.30 42.55 10.01
C THR A 294 -39.70 43.02 10.45
N SER A 295 -40.04 42.86 11.72
CA SER A 295 -41.27 43.41 12.30
C SER A 295 -41.29 44.94 12.28
N ASN A 296 -40.17 45.61 12.60
CA ASN A 296 -40.08 47.07 12.49
C ASN A 296 -40.15 47.53 11.05
N TYR A 297 -39.51 46.83 10.10
CA TYR A 297 -39.60 47.13 8.67
C TYR A 297 -41.05 46.99 8.18
N ILE A 298 -41.73 45.88 8.51
CA ILE A 298 -43.13 45.68 8.14
C ILE A 298 -44.01 46.77 8.78
N ASN A 299 -43.83 47.08 10.06
CA ASN A 299 -44.58 48.16 10.73
C ASN A 299 -44.27 49.56 10.18
N ASP A 300 -43.03 49.83 9.78
CA ASP A 300 -42.58 51.14 9.33
C ASP A 300 -42.82 51.39 7.84
N PHE A 301 -43.05 50.36 7.01
CA PHE A 301 -43.18 50.53 5.55
C PHE A 301 -44.43 49.89 4.92
N TYR A 302 -45.11 48.94 5.59
CA TYR A 302 -46.30 48.30 5.01
C TYR A 302 -47.54 49.20 5.11
N THR A 303 -48.29 49.35 4.02
CA THR A 303 -49.59 50.02 3.95
C THR A 303 -50.43 49.39 2.84
N ASN A 304 -51.75 49.32 3.04
CA ASN A 304 -52.71 48.87 2.03
C ASN A 304 -53.42 50.04 1.33
N ASP A 305 -53.11 51.28 1.71
CA ASP A 305 -53.62 52.51 1.09
C ASP A 305 -52.50 53.16 0.28
N ASP A 306 -52.74 53.34 -1.02
CA ASP A 306 -51.79 53.88 -2.00
C ASP A 306 -51.53 55.38 -1.83
N ARG A 307 -52.37 56.08 -1.05
CA ARG A 307 -52.19 57.50 -0.69
C ARG A 307 -51.21 57.69 0.46
N ILE A 308 -50.78 56.62 1.12
CA ILE A 308 -49.94 56.67 2.32
C ILE A 308 -48.55 56.13 2.00
N ILE A 309 -47.53 56.87 2.41
CA ILE A 309 -46.13 56.46 2.37
C ILE A 309 -45.62 56.43 3.80
N ASN A 310 -45.48 55.22 4.31
CA ASN A 310 -44.95 54.98 5.63
C ASN A 310 -43.43 55.21 5.65
N LEU A 311 -42.95 55.99 6.61
CA LEU A 311 -41.56 56.47 6.71
C LEU A 311 -40.88 55.91 7.97
N PRO A 312 -39.55 55.81 7.98
CA PRO A 312 -38.80 55.32 9.14
C PRO A 312 -39.12 56.09 10.42
N TYR A 313 -38.98 55.43 11.57
CA TYR A 313 -39.12 56.03 12.91
C TYR A 313 -40.54 56.50 13.22
N GLY A 314 -41.56 55.73 12.81
CA GLY A 314 -42.97 56.00 13.10
C GLY A 314 -43.52 57.27 12.43
N ASN A 315 -42.97 57.67 11.28
CA ASN A 315 -43.48 58.79 10.51
C ASN A 315 -44.35 58.29 9.35
N MET A 316 -45.25 59.13 8.83
CA MET A 316 -45.94 58.87 7.57
C MET A 316 -46.11 60.14 6.76
N MET A 317 -46.23 59.95 5.46
CA MET A 317 -46.58 60.97 4.50
C MET A 317 -47.87 60.55 3.81
N GLN A 318 -48.81 61.47 3.67
CA GLN A 318 -50.07 61.25 2.96
C GLN A 318 -50.11 62.17 1.74
N CYS A 319 -50.28 61.57 0.56
CA CYS A 319 -50.35 62.22 -0.74
C CYS A 319 -51.69 61.88 -1.39
N PHE A 320 -52.59 62.85 -1.49
CA PHE A 320 -53.93 62.62 -2.04
C PHE A 320 -54.45 63.84 -2.79
N ASN A 321 -55.44 63.61 -3.65
CA ASN A 321 -56.16 64.67 -4.34
C ASN A 321 -57.56 64.86 -3.76
N VAL A 322 -58.08 66.08 -3.85
CA VAL A 322 -59.47 66.39 -3.53
C VAL A 322 -60.04 67.18 -4.70
N GLN A 323 -61.18 66.74 -5.23
CA GLN A 323 -61.84 67.35 -6.38
C GLN A 323 -62.87 68.38 -5.92
N ASN A 324 -63.14 69.39 -6.77
CA ASN A 324 -64.19 70.40 -6.59
C ASN A 324 -64.14 71.12 -5.23
N VAL A 325 -63.01 71.75 -4.91
CA VAL A 325 -62.74 72.28 -3.58
C VAL A 325 -63.09 73.77 -3.48
N SER A 326 -63.86 74.12 -2.45
CA SER A 326 -64.06 75.48 -1.94
C SER A 326 -63.42 75.63 -0.56
N SER A 327 -63.32 76.86 -0.04
CA SER A 327 -62.85 77.08 1.35
C SER A 327 -63.59 76.19 2.35
N GLY A 328 -62.86 75.50 3.22
CA GLY A 328 -63.43 74.52 4.12
C GLY A 328 -62.41 73.55 4.71
N ARG A 329 -62.89 72.61 5.52
CA ARG A 329 -62.05 71.61 6.19
C ARG A 329 -61.74 70.44 5.26
N ILE A 330 -60.46 70.13 5.11
CA ILE A 330 -59.94 68.98 4.37
C ILE A 330 -59.54 67.91 5.38
N THR A 331 -60.03 66.69 5.19
CA THR A 331 -59.74 65.54 6.07
C THR A 331 -58.60 64.71 5.47
N PHE A 332 -57.67 64.28 6.31
CA PHE A 332 -56.63 63.35 5.89
C PHE A 332 -57.20 61.95 5.66
N PRO A 333 -56.67 61.17 4.69
CA PRO A 333 -57.01 59.76 4.51
C PRO A 333 -56.97 58.93 5.80
N VAL A 334 -55.96 59.16 6.63
CA VAL A 334 -55.79 58.57 7.97
C VAL A 334 -55.40 59.68 8.95
N ALA A 335 -55.92 59.64 10.17
CA ALA A 335 -55.52 60.61 11.20
C ALA A 335 -54.05 60.39 11.60
N PHE A 336 -53.28 61.48 11.71
CA PHE A 336 -51.96 61.46 12.34
C PHE A 336 -52.08 61.39 13.86
N SER A 337 -51.01 61.03 14.58
CA SER A 337 -51.03 61.06 16.05
C SER A 337 -51.14 62.47 16.66
N GLY A 338 -51.02 63.52 15.83
CA GLY A 338 -51.08 64.93 16.19
C GLY A 338 -51.01 65.81 14.93
N ALA A 339 -50.94 67.14 15.10
CA ALA A 339 -50.83 68.04 13.96
C ALA A 339 -49.59 67.69 13.09
N PRO A 340 -49.73 67.56 11.75
CA PRO A 340 -48.62 67.22 10.87
C PRO A 340 -47.48 68.24 10.95
N GLN A 341 -46.24 67.78 10.79
CA GLN A 341 -45.07 68.68 10.79
C GLN A 341 -45.00 69.55 9.54
N SER A 342 -45.57 69.09 8.42
CA SER A 342 -45.67 69.89 7.19
C SER A 342 -46.92 69.53 6.40
N ILE A 343 -47.60 70.53 5.86
CA ILE A 343 -48.71 70.37 4.92
C ILE A 343 -48.43 71.27 3.72
N GLN A 344 -48.32 70.67 2.55
CA GLN A 344 -48.21 71.36 1.28
C GLN A 344 -49.48 71.12 0.47
N VAL A 345 -50.06 72.21 -0.03
CA VAL A 345 -51.25 72.17 -0.87
C VAL A 345 -50.93 72.87 -2.18
N GLN A 346 -51.17 72.16 -3.27
CA GLN A 346 -51.07 72.66 -4.64
C GLN A 346 -52.46 72.68 -5.24
N ALA A 347 -52.91 73.85 -5.68
CA ALA A 347 -54.20 73.97 -6.35
C ALA A 347 -54.03 73.88 -7.86
N VAL A 348 -55.02 73.26 -8.52
CA VAL A 348 -55.10 73.14 -9.98
C VAL A 348 -56.37 73.80 -10.47
N THR A 349 -56.20 74.90 -11.22
CA THR A 349 -57.28 75.56 -11.98
C THR A 349 -56.86 75.70 -13.42
N GLY A 350 -57.66 75.16 -14.35
CA GLY A 350 -57.36 75.24 -15.80
C GLY A 350 -56.00 74.66 -16.21
N GLY A 351 -55.44 73.73 -15.43
CA GLY A 351 -54.12 73.13 -15.68
C GLY A 351 -52.92 73.91 -15.12
N VAL A 352 -53.13 75.05 -14.46
CA VAL A 352 -52.06 75.83 -13.81
C VAL A 352 -51.92 75.41 -12.35
N ILE A 353 -50.69 75.08 -11.93
CA ILE A 353 -50.36 74.77 -10.53
C ILE A 353 -49.96 76.08 -9.83
N SER A 354 -50.74 76.48 -8.83
CA SER A 354 -50.38 77.57 -7.92
C SER A 354 -49.92 76.99 -6.59
N HIS A 355 -48.69 77.31 -6.19
CA HIS A 355 -48.22 77.13 -4.83
C HIS A 355 -48.69 78.34 -3.98
N TYR A 356 -48.89 78.14 -2.69
CA TYR A 356 -49.36 79.12 -1.68
C TYR A 356 -50.88 79.16 -1.46
N HIS A 357 -51.35 78.24 -0.62
CA HIS A 357 -52.57 78.43 0.15
C HIS A 357 -52.26 78.39 1.64
N CYS A 358 -52.89 79.28 2.42
CA CYS A 358 -52.72 79.34 3.86
C CYS A 358 -53.48 78.18 4.52
N VAL A 359 -52.72 77.14 4.88
CA VAL A 359 -53.20 76.07 5.76
C VAL A 359 -53.41 76.68 7.14
N TRP A 360 -54.62 76.57 7.67
CA TRP A 360 -55.00 77.06 8.99
C TRP A 360 -55.46 75.92 9.88
N GLU A 361 -55.17 76.05 11.19
CA GLU A 361 -55.65 75.16 12.24
C GLU A 361 -55.47 73.66 11.94
N PRO A 362 -54.25 73.18 11.60
CA PRO A 362 -54.05 71.76 11.38
C PRO A 362 -54.17 70.98 12.70
N ASP A 363 -54.92 69.89 12.67
CA ASP A 363 -55.02 68.91 13.73
C ASP A 363 -54.69 67.50 13.20
N ALA A 364 -54.86 66.49 14.05
CA ALA A 364 -54.61 65.09 13.68
C ALA A 364 -55.45 64.61 12.49
N ALA A 365 -56.68 65.10 12.34
CA ALA A 365 -57.66 64.60 11.38
C ALA A 365 -57.71 65.42 10.09
N GLY A 366 -57.25 66.67 10.10
CA GLY A 366 -57.33 67.52 8.93
C GLY A 366 -56.78 68.93 9.13
N PHE A 367 -57.13 69.80 8.20
CA PHE A 367 -56.78 71.22 8.24
C PHE A 367 -57.84 72.06 7.54
N THR A 368 -57.90 73.35 7.86
CA THR A 368 -58.77 74.30 7.19
C THR A 368 -58.02 74.97 6.05
N LEU A 369 -58.62 74.97 4.86
CA LEU A 369 -58.08 75.58 3.67
C LEU A 369 -58.91 76.82 3.32
N ASN A 370 -58.27 77.99 3.33
CA ASN A 370 -58.88 79.24 2.87
C ASN A 370 -58.43 79.54 1.43
N LEU A 371 -59.39 79.55 0.51
CA LEU A 371 -59.18 79.71 -0.92
C LEU A 371 -59.77 81.05 -1.40
N TYR A 372 -59.06 81.74 -2.30
CA TYR A 372 -59.60 82.87 -3.06
C TYR A 372 -60.38 82.34 -4.28
N GLY A 373 -61.52 81.68 -4.04
CA GLY A 373 -62.37 81.10 -5.09
C GLY A 373 -62.55 79.57 -4.99
N SER A 374 -63.03 78.95 -6.08
CA SER A 374 -63.22 77.49 -6.21
C SER A 374 -62.18 76.91 -7.18
N TYR A 375 -61.66 75.72 -6.87
CA TYR A 375 -60.61 75.06 -7.64
C TYR A 375 -61.07 73.67 -8.11
N ASN A 376 -60.63 73.26 -9.31
CA ASN A 376 -61.02 71.97 -9.90
C ASN A 376 -60.49 70.80 -9.07
N ALA A 377 -59.23 70.90 -8.61
CA ALA A 377 -58.63 69.94 -7.70
C ALA A 377 -57.54 70.59 -6.85
N ILE A 378 -57.26 69.99 -5.70
CA ILE A 378 -56.03 70.23 -4.94
C ILE A 378 -55.27 68.94 -4.78
N TYR A 379 -53.94 69.03 -4.75
CA TYR A 379 -53.04 67.98 -4.30
C TYR A 379 -52.52 68.35 -2.92
N VAL A 380 -52.65 67.43 -1.98
CA VAL A 380 -52.19 67.59 -0.60
C VAL A 380 -51.07 66.60 -0.34
N GLN A 381 -49.95 67.11 0.17
CA GLN A 381 -48.87 66.34 0.74
C GLN A 381 -48.71 66.74 2.20
N ALA A 382 -49.05 65.83 3.12
CA ALA A 382 -48.89 66.06 4.56
C ALA A 382 -47.90 65.05 5.14
N LYS A 383 -46.98 65.51 6.00
CA LYS A 383 -46.00 64.67 6.71
C LYS A 383 -46.21 64.84 8.21
N GLY A 384 -46.36 63.74 8.91
CA GLY A 384 -46.69 63.69 10.34
C GLY A 384 -46.19 62.41 11.00
N LYS A 385 -46.41 62.30 12.31
CA LYS A 385 -46.26 61.04 13.05
C LYS A 385 -47.47 60.15 12.80
N LYS A 386 -47.23 58.85 12.61
CA LYS A 386 -48.29 57.84 12.50
C LYS A 386 -49.16 57.86 13.74
#